data_AF-A0A451AVD3-F1
#
_entry.id   AF-A0A451AVD3-F1
#
_cell.length_a   1.000
_cell.length_b   1.000
_cell.length_c   1.000
_cell.angle_alpha   90.00
_cell.angle_beta   90.00
_cell.angle_gamma   90.00
#
_symmetry.space_group_name_H-M   'P 1'
#
loop_
_entity.id
_entity.type
_entity.pdbx_description
1 polymer ?
#
loop_
_entity_poly.entity_id
_entity_poly.type
_entity_poly.pdbx_seq_one_letter_code
_entity_poly.pdbx_strand_id
1 'polypeptide(L)'
;MISVGKAKSIFVKIDPFAKSSGKISDSSTMDDKEPTLEPFGEDVRWKQRFDNYRRALAQLADGVALERQRPLSRLEQQGLIKAFEFTHELAWNVMKDYFTYQGNTDITGSRDAIRAAFRHGLIADGESWMTTIASRNRSSHAYDEETANHLADRITTHYLALFERFARRMEELDNA
;
A
#
# COMPACT_ATOMS: atom_id res chain seq x y z
N MET A 1 1.75 49.44 -19.74
CA MET A 1 0.46 49.68 -19.07
C MET A 1 -0.17 48.30 -18.88
N ILE A 2 -0.48 47.74 -17.71
CA ILE A 2 -0.65 48.23 -16.34
C ILE A 2 -0.27 47.09 -15.37
N SER A 3 0.40 47.47 -14.29
CA SER A 3 0.71 46.69 -13.09
C SER A 3 -0.56 46.29 -12.34
N VAL A 4 -0.65 45.07 -11.80
CA VAL A 4 -1.67 44.72 -10.79
C VAL A 4 -0.96 44.33 -9.50
N GLY A 5 -1.14 45.18 -8.50
CA GLY A 5 -0.45 45.16 -7.22
C GLY A 5 -1.07 44.25 -6.17
N LYS A 6 -0.24 43.98 -5.16
CA LYS A 6 -0.56 43.35 -3.87
C LYS A 6 -1.57 44.21 -3.08
N ALA A 7 -2.48 43.55 -2.37
CA ALA A 7 -3.15 44.12 -1.20
C ALA A 7 -3.08 43.13 -0.03
N LYS A 8 -2.28 43.48 0.99
CA LYS A 8 -2.29 42.88 2.33
C LYS A 8 -3.46 43.48 3.10
N SER A 9 -4.34 42.66 3.66
CA SER A 9 -5.32 43.12 4.65
C SER A 9 -4.72 42.98 6.04
N ILE A 10 -4.52 44.14 6.68
CA ILE A 10 -4.05 44.33 8.04
C ILE A 10 -5.30 44.69 8.84
N PHE A 11 -5.68 43.86 9.82
CA PHE A 11 -6.62 44.28 10.86
C PHE A 11 -5.89 44.28 12.20
N VAL A 12 -5.53 45.49 12.62
CA VAL A 12 -5.16 45.83 14.00
C VAL A 12 -6.46 45.95 14.79
N LYS A 13 -6.61 45.20 15.87
CA LYS A 13 -7.57 45.53 16.94
C LYS A 13 -6.78 45.83 18.20
N ILE A 14 -7.00 47.03 18.70
CA ILE A 14 -6.40 47.61 19.90
C ILE A 14 -7.17 47.13 21.13
N ASP A 15 -6.39 46.91 22.18
CA ASP A 15 -6.64 46.39 23.52
C ASP A 15 -7.39 47.40 24.43
N PRO A 16 -8.32 46.99 25.33
CA PRO A 16 -8.88 47.93 26.30
C PRO A 16 -8.66 47.56 27.78
N PHE A 17 -7.68 46.72 28.18
CA PHE A 17 -7.36 46.58 29.61
C PHE A 17 -5.85 46.56 29.91
N ALA A 18 -5.33 47.76 30.16
CA ALA A 18 -4.01 48.03 30.69
C ALA A 18 -3.75 47.29 32.03
N LYS A 19 -2.49 46.87 32.19
CA LYS A 19 -1.92 46.24 33.40
C LYS A 19 -2.05 47.12 34.64
N SER A 20 -2.33 46.48 35.78
CA SER A 20 -1.93 46.95 37.11
C SER A 20 -1.14 45.84 37.82
N SER A 21 0.00 46.24 38.36
CA SER A 21 1.06 45.47 39.00
C SER A 21 0.70 44.92 40.39
N GLY A 22 1.12 43.70 40.68
CA GLY A 22 1.16 43.17 42.06
C GLY A 22 1.97 41.88 42.12
N LYS A 23 3.18 41.97 42.68
CA LYS A 23 4.08 40.84 42.94
C LYS A 23 3.49 39.92 44.00
N ILE A 24 3.43 38.61 43.74
CA ILE A 24 3.54 37.59 44.78
C ILE A 24 4.55 36.56 44.28
N SER A 25 5.67 36.52 44.96
CA SER A 25 6.66 35.45 44.94
C SER A 25 6.10 34.25 45.71
N ASP A 26 6.07 33.07 45.10
CA ASP A 26 6.36 31.85 45.84
C ASP A 26 7.01 30.81 44.91
N SER A 27 7.98 30.12 45.49
CA SER A 27 8.84 29.13 44.86
C SER A 27 8.12 27.82 44.64
N SER A 28 8.18 27.30 43.42
CA SER A 28 8.26 25.86 43.20
C SER A 28 8.93 25.63 41.85
N THR A 29 10.19 25.20 41.88
CA THR A 29 10.86 24.62 40.72
C THR A 29 10.18 23.29 40.43
N MET A 30 9.11 23.33 39.65
CA MET A 30 8.62 22.18 38.89
C MET A 30 9.19 22.33 37.50
N ASP A 31 10.01 21.36 37.11
CA ASP A 31 10.50 21.19 35.75
C ASP A 31 9.30 21.04 34.80
N ASP A 32 8.85 22.16 34.22
CA ASP A 32 7.95 22.17 33.07
C ASP A 32 8.70 21.66 31.84
N LYS A 33 9.00 20.35 31.81
CA LYS A 33 9.21 19.68 30.53
C LYS A 33 7.82 19.54 29.91
N GLU A 34 7.51 20.43 28.97
CA GLU A 34 6.50 20.17 27.95
C GLU A 34 6.62 18.69 27.54
N PRO A 35 5.53 17.89 27.61
CA PRO A 35 5.58 16.54 27.10
C PRO A 35 5.89 16.67 25.61
N THR A 36 7.13 16.38 25.25
CA THR A 36 7.54 16.28 23.87
C THR A 36 6.72 15.11 23.35
N LEU A 37 5.67 15.41 22.59
CA LEU A 37 4.98 14.41 21.80
C LEU A 37 6.06 13.84 20.90
N GLU A 38 6.63 12.70 21.28
CA GLU A 38 7.45 11.93 20.35
C GLU A 38 6.60 11.77 19.09
N PRO A 39 7.12 12.11 17.90
CA PRO A 39 6.35 11.96 16.69
C PRO A 39 5.98 10.49 16.59
N PHE A 40 4.70 10.19 16.84
CA PHE A 40 4.10 8.89 16.59
C PHE A 40 4.55 8.48 15.19
N GLY A 41 5.31 7.37 15.13
CA GLY A 41 6.10 7.00 13.97
C GLY A 41 5.33 7.19 12.68
N GLU A 42 5.94 7.89 11.72
CA GLU A 42 5.30 8.24 10.45
C GLU A 42 4.58 7.02 9.87
N ASP A 43 3.27 7.14 9.68
CA ASP A 43 2.42 6.10 9.12
C ASP A 43 2.84 5.84 7.67
N VAL A 44 3.82 4.95 7.48
CA VAL A 44 4.39 4.68 6.15
C VAL A 44 3.36 3.91 5.34
N ARG A 45 2.73 4.61 4.40
CA ARG A 45 1.62 4.12 3.56
C ARG A 45 1.88 2.75 2.92
N TRP A 46 3.10 2.49 2.44
CA TRP A 46 3.44 1.21 1.82
C TRP A 46 3.47 0.06 2.83
N LYS A 47 3.85 0.30 4.10
CA LYS A 47 3.84 -0.70 5.19
C LYS A 47 2.42 -1.11 5.54
N GLN A 48 1.53 -0.14 5.73
CA GLN A 48 0.10 -0.41 5.96
C GLN A 48 -0.53 -1.20 4.80
N ARG A 49 -0.20 -0.83 3.56
CA ARG A 49 -0.69 -1.57 2.39
C ARG A 49 -0.09 -2.96 2.30
N PHE A 50 1.17 -3.13 2.70
CA PHE A 50 1.84 -4.41 2.73
C PHE A 50 1.17 -5.37 3.74
N ASP A 51 0.69 -4.89 4.89
CA ASP A 51 -0.11 -5.70 5.82
C ASP A 51 -1.39 -6.26 5.18
N ASN A 52 -2.12 -5.41 4.45
CA ASN A 52 -3.31 -5.84 3.73
C ASN A 52 -2.97 -6.86 2.64
N TYR A 53 -1.86 -6.64 1.93
CA TYR A 53 -1.36 -7.59 0.93
C TYR A 53 -1.01 -8.95 1.54
N ARG A 54 -0.35 -9.00 2.71
CA ARG A 54 -0.02 -10.26 3.39
C ARG A 54 -1.27 -11.05 3.78
N ARG A 55 -2.30 -10.38 4.29
CA ARG A 55 -3.60 -11.02 4.61
C ARG A 55 -4.28 -11.57 3.36
N ALA A 56 -4.25 -10.81 2.28
CA ALA A 56 -4.78 -11.26 0.99
C ALA A 56 -4.02 -12.47 0.43
N LEU A 57 -2.69 -12.44 0.49
CA LEU A 57 -1.83 -13.54 0.06
C LEU A 57 -2.07 -14.81 0.89
N ALA A 58 -2.31 -14.69 2.19
CA ALA A 58 -2.67 -15.84 3.02
C ALA A 58 -3.96 -16.52 2.53
N GLN A 59 -5.01 -15.75 2.21
CA GLN A 59 -6.25 -16.32 1.66
C GLN A 59 -6.03 -17.00 0.29
N LEU A 60 -5.17 -16.43 -0.56
CA LEU A 60 -4.78 -17.06 -1.82
C LEU A 60 -4.06 -18.38 -1.57
N ALA A 61 -3.11 -18.40 -0.62
CA ALA A 61 -2.35 -19.59 -0.25
C ALA A 61 -3.27 -20.70 0.30
N ASP A 62 -4.25 -20.35 1.13
CA ASP A 62 -5.25 -21.29 1.66
C ASP A 62 -6.08 -21.93 0.53
N GLY A 63 -6.51 -21.12 -0.45
CA GLY A 63 -7.24 -21.62 -1.62
C GLY A 63 -6.40 -22.59 -2.46
N VAL A 64 -5.13 -22.26 -2.71
CA VAL A 64 -4.19 -23.14 -3.43
C VAL A 64 -3.93 -24.42 -2.64
N ALA A 65 -3.79 -24.32 -1.32
CA ALA A 65 -3.58 -25.48 -0.45
C ALA A 65 -4.78 -26.42 -0.48
N LEU A 66 -6.01 -25.89 -0.52
CA LEU A 66 -7.22 -26.69 -0.65
C LEU A 66 -7.30 -27.42 -2.01
N GLU A 67 -6.98 -26.74 -3.11
CA GLU A 67 -6.96 -27.33 -4.46
C GLU A 67 -5.95 -28.49 -4.55
N ARG A 68 -4.80 -28.36 -3.90
CA ARG A 68 -3.78 -29.43 -3.85
C ARG A 68 -4.22 -30.66 -3.07
N GLN A 69 -5.19 -30.52 -2.16
CA GLN A 69 -5.73 -31.62 -1.38
C GLN A 69 -6.86 -32.34 -2.11
N ARG A 70 -7.73 -31.59 -2.81
CA ARG A 70 -8.85 -32.12 -3.58
C ARG A 70 -9.29 -31.14 -4.67
N PRO A 71 -10.04 -31.62 -5.69
CA PRO A 71 -10.72 -30.72 -6.62
C PRO A 71 -11.60 -29.70 -5.88
N LEU A 72 -11.51 -28.45 -6.31
CA LEU A 72 -12.37 -27.38 -5.83
C LEU A 72 -13.77 -27.52 -6.43
N SER A 73 -14.78 -27.20 -5.63
CA SER A 73 -16.12 -26.93 -6.17
C SER A 73 -16.11 -25.62 -6.96
N ARG A 74 -17.14 -25.40 -7.80
CA ARG A 74 -17.27 -24.17 -8.60
C ARG A 74 -17.20 -22.90 -7.74
N LEU A 75 -17.83 -22.91 -6.56
CA LEU A 75 -17.83 -21.75 -5.66
C LEU A 75 -16.44 -21.52 -5.04
N GLU A 76 -15.74 -22.59 -4.67
CA GLU A 76 -14.37 -22.50 -4.14
C GLU A 76 -13.38 -22.02 -5.19
N GLN A 77 -13.53 -22.47 -6.44
CA GLN A 77 -12.73 -21.99 -7.57
C GLN A 77 -12.96 -20.49 -7.83
N GLN A 78 -14.22 -20.02 -7.76
CA GLN A 78 -14.52 -18.59 -7.84
C GLN A 78 -13.88 -17.82 -6.67
N GLY A 79 -13.89 -18.39 -5.46
CA GLY A 79 -13.19 -17.86 -4.29
C GLY A 79 -11.69 -17.73 -4.51
N LEU A 80 -11.05 -18.75 -5.08
CA LEU A 80 -9.62 -18.73 -5.43
C LEU A 80 -9.30 -17.62 -6.44
N ILE A 81 -10.09 -17.52 -7.51
CA ILE A 81 -9.91 -16.48 -8.54
C ILE A 81 -10.10 -15.09 -7.91
N LYS A 82 -11.10 -14.93 -7.03
CA LYS A 82 -11.30 -13.67 -6.32
C LYS A 82 -10.13 -13.33 -5.42
N ALA A 83 -9.56 -14.32 -4.74
CA ALA A 83 -8.36 -14.16 -3.93
C ALA A 83 -7.17 -13.69 -4.75
N PHE A 84 -6.99 -14.25 -5.93
CA PHE A 84 -5.99 -13.79 -6.89
C PHE A 84 -6.22 -12.32 -7.29
N GLU A 85 -7.45 -11.93 -7.63
CA GLU A 85 -7.75 -10.56 -8.08
C GLU A 85 -7.34 -9.50 -7.04
N PHE A 86 -7.79 -9.66 -5.80
CA PHE A 86 -7.47 -8.67 -4.77
C PHE A 86 -6.00 -8.75 -4.33
N THR A 87 -5.37 -9.92 -4.38
CA THR A 87 -3.94 -10.09 -4.08
C THR A 87 -3.08 -9.38 -5.12
N HIS A 88 -3.41 -9.56 -6.41
CA HIS A 88 -2.76 -8.85 -7.51
C HIS A 88 -2.93 -7.33 -7.36
N GLU A 89 -4.16 -6.88 -7.09
CA GLU A 89 -4.48 -5.47 -6.91
C GLU A 89 -3.66 -4.85 -5.77
N LEU A 90 -3.56 -5.54 -4.63
CA LEU A 90 -2.76 -5.08 -3.50
C LEU A 90 -1.26 -5.11 -3.84
N ALA A 91 -0.76 -6.14 -4.51
CA ALA A 91 0.66 -6.26 -4.85
C ALA A 91 1.18 -5.06 -5.64
N TRP A 92 0.52 -4.72 -6.75
CA TRP A 92 0.98 -3.58 -7.58
C TRP A 92 0.80 -2.24 -6.85
N ASN A 93 -0.20 -2.15 -5.99
CA ASN A 93 -0.42 -0.98 -5.15
C ASN A 93 0.65 -0.86 -4.04
N VAL A 94 1.20 -1.96 -3.50
CA VAL A 94 2.38 -1.94 -2.60
C VAL A 94 3.59 -1.45 -3.37
N MET A 95 3.86 -2.00 -4.56
CA MET A 95 4.97 -1.57 -5.41
C MET A 95 4.91 -0.06 -5.68
N LYS A 96 3.73 0.46 -6.07
CA LYS A 96 3.51 1.90 -6.29
C LYS A 96 3.84 2.74 -5.05
N ASP A 97 3.30 2.37 -3.90
CA ASP A 97 3.48 3.15 -2.68
C ASP A 97 4.92 3.07 -2.17
N TYR A 98 5.59 1.93 -2.36
CA TYR A 98 7.01 1.77 -2.06
C TYR A 98 7.88 2.68 -2.95
N PHE A 99 7.64 2.70 -4.26
CA PHE A 99 8.37 3.59 -5.16
C PHE A 99 8.03 5.07 -4.93
N THR A 100 6.79 5.41 -4.57
CA THR A 100 6.42 6.75 -4.13
C THR A 100 7.24 7.16 -2.91
N TYR A 101 7.37 6.27 -1.93
CA TYR A 101 8.22 6.49 -0.75
C TYR A 101 9.70 6.69 -1.12
N GLN A 102 10.19 6.02 -2.17
CA GLN A 102 11.53 6.23 -2.72
C GLN A 102 11.66 7.48 -3.64
N GLY A 103 10.61 8.30 -3.75
CA GLY A 103 10.61 9.54 -4.54
C GLY A 103 10.17 9.40 -6.00
N ASN A 104 9.73 8.22 -6.43
CA ASN A 104 9.17 8.00 -7.76
C ASN A 104 7.63 8.01 -7.73
N THR A 105 7.04 9.12 -8.17
CA THR A 105 5.59 9.34 -8.18
C THR A 105 4.92 9.08 -9.52
N ASP A 106 5.65 8.61 -10.53
CA ASP A 106 5.15 8.50 -11.91
C ASP A 106 4.37 7.20 -12.18
N ILE A 107 4.27 6.32 -11.18
CA ILE A 107 3.58 5.02 -11.31
C ILE A 107 2.07 5.22 -11.19
N THR A 108 1.37 5.08 -12.32
CA THR A 108 -0.09 5.30 -12.38
C THR A 108 -0.91 4.01 -12.38
N GLY A 109 -0.31 2.87 -12.75
CA GLY A 109 -1.03 1.60 -12.83
C GLY A 109 -0.14 0.35 -12.72
N SER A 110 -0.78 -0.81 -12.77
CA SER A 110 -0.13 -2.11 -12.55
C SER A 110 1.02 -2.42 -13.51
N ARG A 111 0.88 -2.05 -14.80
CA ARG A 111 1.95 -2.23 -15.80
C ARG A 111 3.19 -1.41 -15.46
N ASP A 112 3.00 -0.16 -15.05
CA ASP A 112 4.12 0.73 -14.69
C ASP A 112 4.79 0.26 -13.41
N ALA A 113 3.98 -0.16 -12.42
CA ALA A 113 4.46 -0.69 -11.15
C ALA A 113 5.32 -1.94 -11.34
N ILE A 114 4.85 -2.92 -12.12
CA ILE A 114 5.59 -4.16 -12.40
C ILE A 114 6.88 -3.86 -13.19
N ARG A 115 6.83 -2.98 -14.19
CA ARG A 115 8.02 -2.59 -14.95
C ARG A 115 9.06 -1.90 -14.06
N ALA A 116 8.64 -0.98 -13.19
CA ALA A 116 9.53 -0.34 -12.23
C ALA A 116 10.10 -1.37 -11.24
N ALA A 117 9.25 -2.24 -10.68
CA ALA A 117 9.66 -3.29 -9.77
C ALA A 117 10.72 -4.21 -10.38
N PHE A 118 10.55 -4.60 -11.64
CA PHE A 118 11.55 -5.40 -12.35
C PHE A 118 12.85 -4.63 -12.61
N ARG A 119 12.76 -3.40 -13.13
CA ARG A 119 13.96 -2.57 -13.41
C ARG A 119 14.82 -2.30 -12.17
N HIS A 120 14.19 -2.12 -11.02
CA HIS A 120 14.88 -1.83 -9.76
C HIS A 120 15.18 -3.09 -8.92
N GLY A 121 14.95 -4.29 -9.48
CA GLY A 121 15.26 -5.56 -8.80
C GLY A 121 14.38 -5.87 -7.59
N LEU A 122 13.23 -5.21 -7.46
CA LEU A 122 12.22 -5.51 -6.44
C LEU A 122 11.51 -6.84 -6.73
N ILE A 123 11.39 -7.19 -8.01
CA ILE A 123 10.95 -8.52 -8.49
C ILE A 123 11.93 -9.04 -9.53
N ALA A 124 12.08 -10.36 -9.63
CA ALA A 124 13.07 -10.98 -10.51
C ALA A 124 12.54 -11.38 -11.89
N ASP A 125 11.24 -11.71 -12.02
CA ASP A 125 10.66 -12.25 -13.25
C ASP A 125 9.56 -11.33 -13.78
N GLY A 126 9.97 -10.27 -14.48
CA GLY A 126 9.04 -9.27 -15.00
C GLY A 126 8.02 -9.85 -15.98
N GLU A 127 8.40 -10.85 -16.79
CA GLU A 127 7.51 -11.44 -17.80
C GLU A 127 6.37 -12.22 -17.13
N SER A 128 6.68 -13.08 -16.16
CA SER A 128 5.64 -13.82 -15.43
C SER A 128 4.70 -12.87 -14.68
N TRP A 129 5.20 -11.77 -14.11
CA TRP A 129 4.36 -10.72 -13.53
C TRP A 129 3.50 -9.99 -14.57
N MET A 130 3.98 -9.78 -15.79
CA MET A 130 3.13 -9.24 -16.86
C MET A 130 1.99 -10.21 -17.22
N THR A 131 2.21 -11.53 -17.11
CA THR A 131 1.13 -12.51 -17.32
C THR A 131 0.04 -12.45 -16.24
N THR A 132 0.37 -12.05 -15.00
CA THR A 132 -0.66 -11.86 -13.96
C THR A 132 -1.63 -10.74 -14.32
N ILE A 133 -1.15 -9.66 -14.95
CA ILE A 133 -2.02 -8.58 -15.45
C ILE A 133 -2.97 -9.12 -16.53
N ALA A 134 -2.46 -9.93 -17.46
CA ALA A 134 -3.29 -10.53 -18.51
C ALA A 134 -4.36 -11.45 -17.91
N SER A 135 -4.01 -12.29 -16.94
CA SER A 135 -4.96 -13.14 -16.21
C SER A 135 -6.00 -12.33 -15.44
N ARG A 136 -5.60 -11.25 -14.75
CA ARG A 136 -6.52 -10.36 -14.02
C ARG A 136 -7.49 -9.65 -14.97
N ASN A 137 -7.07 -9.30 -16.18
CA ASN A 137 -7.98 -8.72 -17.16
C ASN A 137 -9.00 -9.73 -17.70
N ARG A 138 -8.69 -11.03 -17.69
CA ARG A 138 -9.59 -12.09 -18.14
C ARG A 138 -10.50 -12.63 -17.03
N SER A 139 -10.20 -12.35 -15.76
CA SER A 139 -10.95 -12.91 -14.61
C SER A 139 -12.41 -12.47 -14.52
N SER A 140 -12.78 -11.33 -15.15
CA SER A 140 -14.19 -10.95 -15.31
C SER A 140 -15.02 -11.96 -16.11
N HIS A 141 -14.37 -12.82 -16.90
CA HIS A 141 -15.00 -13.91 -17.64
C HIS A 141 -14.97 -15.25 -16.89
N ALA A 142 -14.56 -15.30 -15.62
CA ALA A 142 -14.50 -16.54 -14.83
C ALA A 142 -15.86 -17.19 -14.52
N TYR A 143 -16.97 -16.68 -15.07
CA TYR A 143 -18.23 -17.41 -15.13
C TYR A 143 -18.20 -18.54 -16.16
N ASP A 144 -17.34 -18.41 -17.17
CA ASP A 144 -17.00 -19.43 -18.16
C ASP A 144 -16.03 -20.46 -17.56
N GLU A 145 -16.36 -21.74 -17.72
CA GLU A 145 -15.65 -22.84 -17.05
C GLU A 145 -14.23 -23.02 -17.58
N GLU A 146 -14.01 -22.88 -18.89
CA GLU A 146 -12.68 -22.96 -19.49
C GLU A 146 -11.76 -21.85 -18.95
N THR A 147 -12.28 -20.62 -18.90
CA THR A 147 -11.57 -19.48 -18.34
C THR A 147 -11.27 -19.67 -16.85
N ALA A 148 -12.23 -20.16 -16.06
CA ALA A 148 -12.05 -20.41 -14.63
C ALA A 148 -10.98 -21.48 -14.37
N ASN A 149 -11.03 -22.59 -15.11
CA ASN A 149 -10.06 -23.68 -15.01
C ASN A 149 -8.65 -23.22 -15.37
N HIS A 150 -8.51 -22.49 -16.48
CA HIS A 150 -7.22 -21.93 -16.88
C HIS A 150 -6.66 -20.94 -15.84
N LEU A 151 -7.51 -20.11 -15.24
CA LEU A 151 -7.07 -19.19 -14.18
C LEU A 151 -6.64 -19.92 -12.92
N ALA A 152 -7.42 -20.90 -12.47
CA ALA A 152 -7.09 -21.71 -11.30
C ALA A 152 -5.73 -22.39 -11.46
N ASP A 153 -5.50 -23.07 -12.58
CA ASP A 153 -4.22 -23.71 -12.91
C ASP A 153 -3.04 -22.74 -12.83
N ARG A 154 -3.14 -21.57 -13.48
CA ARG A 154 -2.07 -20.54 -13.44
C ARG A 154 -1.81 -20.02 -12.02
N ILE A 155 -2.87 -19.85 -11.24
CA ILE A 155 -2.77 -19.38 -9.85
C ILE A 155 -1.98 -20.39 -9.01
N THR A 156 -2.31 -21.68 -9.13
CA THR A 156 -1.80 -22.74 -8.26
C THR A 156 -0.40 -23.21 -8.63
N THR A 157 -0.06 -23.13 -9.92
CA THR A 157 1.23 -23.58 -10.46
C THR A 157 2.28 -22.47 -10.51
N HIS A 158 1.86 -21.20 -10.69
CA HIS A 158 2.80 -20.11 -10.96
C HIS A 158 2.61 -18.87 -10.07
N TYR A 159 1.40 -18.33 -9.96
CA TYR A 159 1.23 -16.98 -9.41
C TYR A 159 1.44 -16.90 -7.90
N LEU A 160 1.04 -17.92 -7.14
CA LEU A 160 1.29 -17.95 -5.70
C LEU A 160 2.78 -17.75 -5.39
N ALA A 161 3.66 -18.48 -6.09
CA ALA A 161 5.10 -18.40 -5.86
C ALA A 161 5.69 -17.02 -6.20
N LEU A 162 5.14 -16.31 -7.21
CA LEU A 162 5.54 -14.94 -7.53
C LEU A 162 5.18 -13.98 -6.39
N PHE A 163 3.94 -14.08 -5.90
CA PHE A 163 3.45 -13.25 -4.81
C PHE A 163 4.24 -13.51 -3.51
N GLU A 164 4.47 -14.76 -3.13
CA GLU A 164 5.28 -15.09 -1.96
C GLU A 164 6.72 -14.57 -2.06
N ARG A 165 7.34 -14.64 -3.25
CA ARG A 165 8.68 -14.06 -3.47
C ARG A 165 8.68 -12.55 -3.25
N PHE A 166 7.68 -11.85 -3.77
CA PHE A 166 7.53 -10.41 -3.55
C PHE A 166 7.28 -10.08 -2.07
N ALA A 167 6.44 -10.87 -1.38
CA ALA A 167 6.19 -10.69 0.05
C ALA A 167 7.48 -10.79 0.87
N ARG A 168 8.29 -11.84 0.64
CA ARG A 168 9.60 -11.99 1.30
C ARG A 168 10.52 -10.80 1.03
N ARG A 169 10.57 -10.33 -0.22
CA ARG A 169 11.39 -9.18 -0.58
C ARG A 169 10.98 -7.90 0.14
N MET A 170 9.68 -7.66 0.28
CA MET A 170 9.17 -6.49 1.01
C MET A 170 9.43 -6.60 2.52
N GLU A 171 9.36 -7.81 3.09
CA GLU A 171 9.68 -8.06 4.50
C GLU A 171 11.17 -7.83 4.80
N GLU A 172 12.08 -8.22 3.90
CA GLU A 172 13.51 -7.89 4.02
C GLU A 172 13.74 -6.37 4.05
N LEU A 173 13.00 -5.62 3.24
CA LEU A 173 13.11 -4.16 3.13
C LEU A 173 12.46 -3.41 4.30
N ASP A 174 11.46 -4.01 4.96
CA ASP A 174 10.80 -3.44 6.13
C ASP A 174 11.66 -3.55 7.39
N ASN A 175 12.46 -4.61 7.47
CA ASN A 175 13.34 -4.92 8.59
C ASN A 175 14.77 -4.33 8.46
N ALA A 176 15.07 -3.67 7.34
CA ALA A 176 16.38 -3.07 7.05
C ALA A 176 16.42 -1.59 7.48
#